data_AF-A0A0B5E2X4-F1
#
_entry.id   AF-A0A0B5E2X4-F1
#
_cell.length_a   1.000
_cell.length_b   1.000
_cell.length_c   1.000
_cell.angle_alpha   90.00
_cell.angle_beta   90.00
_cell.angle_gamma   90.00
#
_symmetry.space_group_name_H-M   'P 1'
#
loop_
_entity.id
_entity.type
_entity.pdbx_description
1 polymer ?
#
loop_
_entity_poly.entity_id
_entity_poly.type
_entity_poly.pdbx_seq_one_letter_code
_entity_poly.pdbx_strand_id
1 'polypeptide(L)'
;MPRTTAGLSTTLASLPLDKGLRRAVERQQEALGRADRSEADLLSPEHAGPVSRLERRAIALHVAAIHREQELIDRYHALLAATEGAGTALAHLVEAEAQRDAARPAPTGHALPDERLAQLLAHVRALLEGDRQGRSALLALDAEAAGIVSRILALVVFEARVIGGLRQCALARRSVNPPAPKGYTNHV
;
A
#
# COMPACT_ATOMS: atom_id res chain seq x y z
N MET A 1 8.84 3.64 23.75
CA MET A 1 7.44 3.65 23.28
C MET A 1 7.46 3.45 21.77
N PRO A 2 7.20 2.25 21.24
CA PRO A 2 7.11 2.09 19.79
C PRO A 2 5.87 2.88 19.34
N ARG A 3 6.07 3.81 18.40
CA ARG A 3 4.97 4.58 17.79
C ARG A 3 4.03 3.57 17.15
N THR A 4 2.76 3.60 17.54
CA THR A 4 1.68 2.88 16.89
C THR A 4 1.81 3.12 15.39
N THR A 5 2.17 2.10 14.63
CA THR A 5 2.21 2.24 13.18
C THR A 5 0.79 2.56 12.73
N ALA A 6 0.59 3.75 12.17
CA ALA A 6 -0.73 4.27 11.83
C ALA A 6 -1.45 3.32 10.86
N GLY A 7 -2.50 2.63 11.31
CA GLY A 7 -3.34 1.78 10.45
C GLY A 7 -4.16 2.58 9.43
N LEU A 8 -4.88 1.88 8.54
CA LEU A 8 -5.78 2.50 7.56
C LEU A 8 -6.75 3.48 8.23
N SER A 9 -7.29 3.16 9.40
CA SER A 9 -8.18 4.07 10.15
C SER A 9 -7.52 5.43 10.43
N THR A 10 -6.26 5.41 10.86
CA THR A 10 -5.49 6.63 11.16
C THR A 10 -5.21 7.42 9.89
N THR A 11 -4.83 6.73 8.80
CA THR A 11 -4.64 7.35 7.49
C THR A 11 -5.90 8.06 7.04
N LEU A 12 -7.06 7.40 7.08
CA LEU A 12 -8.33 8.00 6.65
C LEU A 12 -8.78 9.16 7.55
N ALA A 13 -8.44 9.14 8.84
CA ALA A 13 -8.73 10.24 9.75
C ALA A 13 -7.96 11.53 9.40
N SER A 14 -6.74 11.39 8.86
CA SER A 14 -5.88 12.51 8.44
C SER A 14 -6.25 13.08 7.07
N LEU A 15 -7.04 12.37 6.26
CA LEU A 15 -7.42 12.87 4.94
C LEU A 15 -8.29 14.14 5.03
N PRO A 16 -8.11 15.09 4.10
CA PRO A 16 -8.84 16.36 4.12
C PRO A 16 -10.25 16.21 3.53
N LEU A 17 -11.07 15.39 4.19
CA LEU A 17 -12.43 15.02 3.81
C LEU A 17 -13.45 16.07 4.29
N ASP A 18 -14.49 16.30 3.48
CA ASP A 18 -15.66 17.07 3.88
C ASP A 18 -16.49 16.34 4.96
N LYS A 19 -17.47 17.05 5.55
CA LYS A 19 -18.31 16.51 6.64
C LYS A 19 -19.09 15.25 6.23
N GLY A 20 -19.51 15.14 4.98
CA GLY A 20 -20.28 14.00 4.49
C GLY A 20 -19.42 12.75 4.35
N LEU A 21 -18.26 12.89 3.70
CA LEU A 21 -17.27 11.81 3.57
C LEU A 21 -16.70 11.40 4.93
N ARG A 22 -16.44 12.36 5.82
CA ARG A 22 -15.98 12.07 7.19
C ARG A 22 -16.99 11.24 7.96
N ARG A 23 -18.28 11.59 7.92
CA ARG A 23 -19.36 10.78 8.52
C ARG A 23 -19.48 9.39 7.89
N ALA A 24 -19.20 9.24 6.60
CA ALA A 24 -19.19 7.93 5.96
C ALA A 24 -18.05 7.05 6.50
N VAL A 25 -16.84 7.60 6.65
CA VAL A 25 -15.68 6.92 7.26
C VAL A 25 -15.96 6.57 8.73
N GLU A 26 -16.53 7.49 9.52
CA GLU A 26 -16.92 7.26 10.92
C GLU A 26 -17.89 6.08 11.08
N ARG A 27 -18.82 5.89 10.14
CA ARG A 27 -19.74 4.73 10.16
C ARG A 27 -19.06 3.39 9.86
N GLN A 28 -17.86 3.40 9.27
CA GLN A 28 -17.12 2.20 8.92
C GLN A 28 -15.98 1.88 9.90
N GLN A 29 -15.89 2.59 11.04
CA GLN A 29 -14.77 2.46 11.99
C GLN A 29 -14.53 1.04 12.48
N GLU A 30 -15.58 0.25 12.68
CA GLU A 30 -15.42 -1.14 13.08
C GLU A 30 -14.76 -1.98 11.97
N ALA A 31 -15.17 -1.80 10.72
CA ALA A 31 -14.59 -2.48 9.56
C ALA A 31 -13.13 -2.05 9.33
N LEU A 32 -12.84 -0.75 9.48
CA LEU A 32 -11.47 -0.23 9.42
C LEU A 32 -10.61 -0.81 10.54
N GLY A 33 -11.13 -0.93 11.75
CA GLY A 33 -10.42 -1.58 12.86
C GLY A 33 -10.15 -3.07 12.62
N ARG A 34 -11.02 -3.78 11.89
CA ARG A 34 -10.75 -5.17 11.45
C ARG A 34 -9.64 -5.20 10.39
N ALA A 35 -9.61 -4.25 9.47
CA ALA A 35 -8.56 -4.13 8.47
C ALA A 35 -7.20 -3.86 9.12
N ASP A 36 -7.13 -2.92 10.06
CA ASP A 36 -5.90 -2.60 10.82
C ASP A 36 -5.36 -3.82 11.58
N ARG A 37 -6.25 -4.62 12.20
CA ARG A 37 -5.84 -5.88 12.84
C ARG A 37 -5.33 -6.91 11.84
N SER A 38 -6.01 -7.03 10.70
CA SER A 38 -5.60 -7.95 9.62
C SER A 38 -4.24 -7.56 9.04
N GLU A 39 -3.97 -6.26 8.90
CA GLU A 39 -2.67 -5.72 8.51
C GLU A 39 -1.59 -6.10 9.53
N ALA A 40 -1.85 -5.88 10.82
CA ALA A 40 -0.91 -6.24 11.88
C ALA A 40 -0.61 -7.74 11.91
N ASP A 41 -1.65 -8.59 11.83
CA ASP A 41 -1.52 -10.05 11.80
C ASP A 41 -0.74 -10.53 10.56
N LEU A 42 -0.89 -9.86 9.43
CA LEU A 42 -0.20 -10.22 8.20
C LEU A 42 1.25 -9.74 8.18
N LEU A 43 1.54 -8.50 8.59
CA LEU A 43 2.85 -7.85 8.40
C LEU A 43 3.75 -7.90 9.64
N SER A 44 3.19 -8.20 10.80
CA SER A 44 3.91 -8.40 12.06
C SER A 44 3.42 -9.64 12.81
N PRO A 45 3.35 -10.81 12.16
CA PRO A 45 2.93 -12.04 12.83
C PRO A 45 3.92 -12.41 13.94
N GLU A 46 3.39 -13.02 15.01
CA GLU A 46 4.22 -13.59 16.08
C GLU A 46 5.15 -14.68 15.53
N HIS A 47 4.62 -15.51 14.61
CA HIS A 47 5.34 -16.57 13.94
C HIS A 47 5.40 -16.29 12.44
N ALA A 48 6.61 -16.21 11.88
CA ALA A 48 6.78 -15.82 10.49
C ALA A 48 6.17 -16.82 9.49
N GLY A 49 6.18 -18.11 9.80
CA GLY A 49 5.77 -19.16 8.86
C GLY A 49 6.69 -19.19 7.61
N PRO A 50 6.17 -19.56 6.43
CA PRO A 50 6.98 -19.75 5.21
C PRO A 50 7.36 -18.44 4.49
N VAL A 51 6.86 -17.29 4.95
CA VAL A 51 7.21 -15.96 4.44
C VAL A 51 7.62 -15.08 5.62
N SER A 52 8.90 -14.72 5.67
CA SER A 52 9.49 -13.92 6.74
C SER A 52 8.82 -12.55 6.90
N ARG A 53 8.87 -11.98 8.10
CA ARG A 53 8.34 -10.61 8.34
C ARG A 53 8.95 -9.57 7.40
N LEU A 54 10.24 -9.73 7.08
CA LEU A 54 10.97 -8.88 6.15
C LEU A 54 10.38 -8.97 4.73
N GLU A 55 10.19 -10.19 4.21
CA GLU A 55 9.58 -10.40 2.89
C GLU A 55 8.16 -9.83 2.82
N ARG A 56 7.35 -10.04 3.86
CA ARG A 56 5.97 -9.53 3.90
C ARG A 56 5.90 -8.00 3.83
N ARG A 57 6.75 -7.32 4.60
CA ARG A 57 6.84 -5.86 4.61
C ARG A 57 7.41 -5.31 3.29
N ALA A 58 8.39 -6.00 2.70
CA ALA A 58 8.92 -5.67 1.38
C ALA A 58 7.86 -5.81 0.28
N ILE A 59 7.06 -6.89 0.28
CA ILE A 59 5.93 -7.04 -0.63
C ILE A 59 4.93 -5.90 -0.45
N ALA A 60 4.56 -5.56 0.78
CA ALA A 60 3.61 -4.49 1.05
C ALA A 60 4.09 -3.13 0.53
N LEU A 61 5.36 -2.78 0.79
CA LEU A 61 5.99 -1.56 0.28
C LEU A 61 6.04 -1.53 -1.25
N HIS A 62 6.44 -2.64 -1.88
CA HIS A 62 6.51 -2.75 -3.32
C HIS A 62 5.14 -2.52 -3.98
N VAL A 63 4.09 -3.16 -3.46
CA VAL A 63 2.72 -2.99 -3.96
C VAL A 63 2.23 -1.55 -3.77
N ALA A 64 2.45 -0.96 -2.58
CA ALA A 64 2.08 0.43 -2.32
C ALA A 64 2.77 1.42 -3.27
N ALA A 65 4.06 1.19 -3.57
CA ALA A 65 4.83 1.99 -4.50
C ALA A 65 4.34 1.87 -5.96
N ILE A 66 3.96 0.66 -6.40
CA ILE A 66 3.31 0.47 -7.72
C ILE A 66 2.00 1.27 -7.82
N HIS A 67 1.21 1.29 -6.75
CA HIS A 67 -0.04 2.05 -6.68
C HIS A 67 0.16 3.57 -6.46
N ARG A 68 1.39 4.01 -6.17
CA ARG A 68 1.76 5.42 -5.94
C ARG A 68 0.97 6.10 -4.81
N GLU A 69 0.60 5.33 -3.78
CA GLU A 69 -0.09 5.87 -2.61
C GLU A 69 0.90 6.23 -1.52
N GLN A 70 1.28 7.52 -1.46
CA GLN A 70 2.39 8.01 -0.62
C GLN A 70 2.23 7.66 0.86
N GLU A 71 1.02 7.78 1.42
CA GLU A 71 0.77 7.45 2.82
C GLU A 71 1.01 5.97 3.13
N LEU A 72 0.76 5.08 2.16
CA LEU A 72 1.08 3.65 2.29
C LEU A 72 2.58 3.39 2.09
N ILE A 73 3.22 4.09 1.16
CA ILE A 73 4.67 4.01 0.94
C ILE A 73 5.41 4.40 2.22
N ASP A 74 5.12 5.58 2.78
CA ASP A 74 5.77 6.09 3.99
C ASP A 74 5.60 5.11 5.17
N ARG A 75 4.40 4.55 5.31
CA ARG A 75 4.07 3.59 6.36
C ARG A 75 4.82 2.27 6.20
N TYR A 76 4.76 1.67 5.02
CA TYR A 76 5.41 0.37 4.78
C TYR A 76 6.93 0.48 4.71
N HIS A 77 7.46 1.63 4.27
CA HIS A 77 8.86 1.97 4.38
C HIS A 77 9.28 2.02 5.85
N ALA A 78 8.54 2.73 6.70
CA ALA A 78 8.84 2.80 8.14
C ALA A 78 8.78 1.41 8.80
N LEU A 79 7.80 0.56 8.45
CA LEU A 79 7.71 -0.81 8.95
C LEU A 79 8.89 -1.68 8.51
N LEU A 80 9.27 -1.62 7.24
CA LEU A 80 10.39 -2.39 6.71
C LEU A 80 11.71 -1.90 7.32
N ALA A 81 11.91 -0.59 7.41
CA ALA A 81 13.08 0.03 8.03
C ALA A 81 13.21 -0.32 9.53
N ALA A 82 12.09 -0.55 10.24
CA ALA A 82 12.08 -1.01 11.62
C ALA A 82 12.36 -2.51 11.79
N THR A 83 12.57 -3.25 10.70
CA THR A 83 12.98 -4.66 10.76
C THR A 83 14.47 -4.73 11.06
N GLU A 84 14.87 -5.60 12.00
CA GLU A 84 16.28 -5.77 12.38
C GLU A 84 17.18 -6.12 11.18
N GLY A 85 18.42 -5.64 11.21
CA GLY A 85 19.40 -5.86 10.14
C GLY A 85 19.34 -4.78 9.05
N ALA A 86 19.37 -5.20 7.78
CA ALA A 86 19.47 -4.30 6.62
C ALA A 86 18.15 -3.62 6.21
N GLY A 87 17.17 -3.52 7.12
CA GLY A 87 15.80 -3.08 6.82
C GLY A 87 15.71 -1.70 6.13
N THR A 88 16.48 -0.71 6.59
CA THR A 88 16.47 0.65 6.00
C THR A 88 17.03 0.66 4.58
N ALA A 89 18.19 0.03 4.36
CA ALA A 89 18.79 -0.06 3.02
C ALA A 89 17.88 -0.84 2.06
N LEU A 90 17.27 -1.93 2.55
CA LEU A 90 16.33 -2.71 1.78
C LEU A 90 15.07 -1.93 1.42
N ALA A 91 14.53 -1.11 2.31
CA ALA A 91 13.34 -0.33 2.04
C ALA A 91 13.55 0.64 0.86
N HIS A 92 14.69 1.35 0.82
CA HIS A 92 15.05 2.17 -0.32
C HIS A 92 15.23 1.36 -1.62
N LEU A 93 15.83 0.18 -1.55
CA LEU A 93 15.99 -0.70 -2.72
C LEU A 93 14.65 -1.17 -3.28
N VAL A 94 13.72 -1.55 -2.40
CA VAL A 94 12.37 -2.02 -2.78
C VAL A 94 11.57 -0.91 -3.44
N GLU A 95 11.62 0.31 -2.92
CA GLU A 95 10.99 1.48 -3.56
C GLU A 95 11.60 1.77 -4.93
N ALA A 96 12.94 1.77 -5.03
CA ALA A 96 13.64 1.98 -6.29
C ALA A 96 13.29 0.90 -7.34
N GLU A 97 13.08 -0.34 -6.92
CA GLU A 97 12.59 -1.42 -7.80
C GLU A 97 11.17 -1.12 -8.29
N ALA A 98 10.25 -0.80 -7.39
CA ALA A 98 8.87 -0.48 -7.76
C ALA A 98 8.76 0.72 -8.70
N GLN A 99 9.60 1.76 -8.50
CA GLN A 99 9.67 2.90 -9.39
C GLN A 99 10.18 2.53 -10.80
N ARG A 100 11.15 1.63 -10.88
CA ARG A 100 11.65 1.11 -12.17
C ARG A 100 10.58 0.31 -12.89
N ASP A 101 9.88 -0.56 -12.19
CA ASP A 101 8.76 -1.33 -12.73
C ASP A 101 7.66 -0.40 -13.29
N ALA A 102 7.35 0.68 -12.57
CA ALA A 102 6.39 1.67 -13.03
C ALA A 102 6.85 2.50 -14.25
N ALA A 103 8.16 2.56 -14.53
CA ALA A 103 8.74 3.35 -15.62
C ALA A 103 8.98 2.53 -16.90
N ARG A 104 9.35 1.24 -16.80
CA ARG A 104 9.49 0.31 -17.93
C ARG A 104 9.66 -1.13 -17.41
N PRO A 105 8.97 -2.14 -17.96
CA PRO A 105 9.31 -3.54 -17.70
C PRO A 105 10.62 -3.88 -18.43
N ALA A 106 11.76 -3.57 -17.82
CA ALA A 106 13.07 -3.93 -18.33
C ALA A 106 13.55 -5.23 -17.66
N PRO A 107 14.28 -6.12 -18.37
CA PRO A 107 14.75 -7.40 -17.84
C PRO A 107 15.97 -7.26 -16.92
N THR A 108 16.19 -6.12 -16.28
CA THR A 108 17.36 -5.85 -15.44
C THR A 108 16.92 -5.60 -14.01
N GLY A 109 16.65 -6.70 -13.30
CA GLY A 109 16.64 -6.69 -11.84
C GLY A 109 18.02 -6.28 -11.35
N HIS A 110 18.11 -5.15 -10.67
CA HIS A 110 19.20 -5.02 -9.71
C HIS A 110 18.96 -6.11 -8.68
N ALA A 111 19.99 -6.91 -8.42
CA ALA A 111 19.89 -7.99 -7.46
C ALA A 111 19.53 -7.38 -6.11
N LEU A 112 18.26 -7.51 -5.70
CA LEU A 112 17.99 -7.56 -4.27
C LEU A 112 18.98 -8.58 -3.70
N PRO A 113 19.61 -8.28 -2.57
CA PRO A 113 20.64 -9.15 -2.01
C PRO A 113 20.12 -10.57 -1.72
N ASP A 114 18.79 -10.71 -1.65
CA ASP A 114 18.08 -11.97 -1.49
C ASP A 114 17.35 -12.34 -2.80
N GLU A 115 17.80 -13.44 -3.43
CA GLU A 115 17.24 -13.99 -4.66
C GLU A 115 15.78 -14.44 -4.47
N ARG A 116 15.43 -14.97 -3.28
CA ARG A 116 14.06 -15.38 -2.98
C ARG A 116 13.14 -14.17 -2.92
N LEU A 117 13.58 -13.08 -2.30
CA LEU A 117 12.80 -11.83 -2.28
C LEU A 117 12.63 -11.26 -3.69
N ALA A 118 13.67 -11.28 -4.52
CA ALA A 118 13.57 -10.84 -5.92
C ALA A 118 12.52 -11.64 -6.70
N GLN A 119 12.49 -12.97 -6.53
CA GLN A 119 11.49 -13.83 -7.14
C GLN A 119 10.07 -13.52 -6.62
N LEU A 120 9.91 -13.27 -5.32
CA LEU A 120 8.63 -12.88 -4.73
C LEU A 120 8.10 -11.55 -5.31
N LEU A 121 8.94 -10.52 -5.42
CA LEU A 121 8.52 -9.23 -5.97
C LEU A 121 8.20 -9.33 -7.47
N ALA A 122 9.01 -10.05 -8.24
CA ALA A 122 8.72 -10.32 -9.65
C ALA A 122 7.38 -11.06 -9.84
N HIS A 123 7.06 -11.98 -8.92
CA HIS A 123 5.77 -12.68 -8.93
C HIS A 123 4.60 -11.72 -8.63
N VAL A 124 4.73 -10.88 -7.60
CA VAL A 124 3.73 -9.87 -7.25
C VAL A 124 3.45 -8.93 -8.42
N ARG A 125 4.50 -8.49 -9.13
CA ARG A 125 4.38 -7.69 -10.36
C ARG A 125 3.58 -8.42 -11.43
N ALA A 126 3.92 -9.68 -11.73
CA ALA A 126 3.19 -10.47 -12.72
C ALA A 126 1.70 -10.64 -12.38
N LEU A 127 1.36 -10.77 -11.09
CA LEU A 127 -0.03 -10.82 -10.64
C LEU A 127 -0.78 -9.50 -10.92
N LEU A 128 -0.13 -8.36 -10.65
CA LEU A 128 -0.68 -7.02 -10.89
C LEU A 128 -0.87 -6.72 -12.38
N GLU A 129 0.06 -7.18 -13.22
CA GLU A 129 0.02 -6.99 -14.68
C GLU A 129 -0.94 -7.95 -15.40
N GLY A 130 -1.42 -8.99 -14.70
CA GLY A 130 -2.28 -10.02 -15.30
C GLY A 130 -1.53 -10.97 -16.23
N ASP A 131 -0.19 -11.02 -16.16
CA ASP A 131 0.63 -11.89 -16.98
C ASP A 131 0.47 -13.36 -16.57
N ARG A 132 -0.01 -14.18 -17.52
CA ARG A 132 -0.21 -15.62 -17.30
C ARG A 132 1.11 -16.39 -17.24
N GLN A 133 2.18 -15.89 -17.86
CA GLN A 133 3.50 -16.53 -17.88
C GLN A 133 4.24 -16.31 -16.55
N GLY A 134 4.17 -15.11 -15.97
CA GLY A 134 4.71 -14.86 -14.62
C GLY A 134 3.91 -15.53 -13.48
N ARG A 135 2.65 -15.91 -13.72
CA ARG A 135 1.85 -16.73 -12.79
C ARG A 135 2.40 -18.14 -12.61
N SER A 136 3.04 -18.75 -13.62
CA SER A 136 3.64 -20.08 -13.47
C SER A 136 4.92 -20.11 -12.62
N ALA A 137 5.48 -18.96 -12.25
CA ALA A 137 6.55 -18.88 -11.24
C ALA A 137 6.06 -19.24 -9.82
N LEU A 138 4.74 -19.37 -9.61
CA LEU A 138 4.15 -19.96 -8.39
C LEU A 138 4.65 -21.38 -8.09
N LEU A 139 5.21 -22.09 -9.06
CA LEU A 139 5.62 -23.49 -8.93
C LEU A 139 6.77 -23.72 -7.91
N ALA A 140 7.41 -22.66 -7.41
CA ALA A 140 8.45 -22.75 -6.38
C ALA A 140 7.98 -22.39 -4.95
N LEU A 141 6.77 -21.85 -4.78
CA LEU A 141 6.22 -21.53 -3.46
C LEU A 141 5.27 -22.63 -2.99
N ASP A 142 5.33 -22.97 -1.70
CA ASP A 142 4.29 -23.78 -1.09
C ASP A 142 2.95 -23.02 -1.05
N ALA A 143 1.85 -23.77 -0.91
CA ALA A 143 0.50 -23.20 -0.95
C ALA A 143 0.23 -22.19 0.17
N GLU A 144 0.89 -22.33 1.32
CA GLU A 144 0.74 -21.43 2.45
C GLU A 144 1.42 -20.09 2.17
N ALA A 145 2.64 -20.10 1.63
CA ALA A 145 3.36 -18.92 1.18
C ALA A 145 2.58 -18.17 0.10
N ALA A 146 2.06 -18.87 -0.90
CA ALA A 146 1.22 -18.28 -1.93
C ALA A 146 -0.05 -17.61 -1.34
N GLY A 147 -0.67 -18.24 -0.34
CA GLY A 147 -1.82 -17.70 0.39
C GLY A 147 -1.48 -16.46 1.22
N ILE A 148 -0.27 -16.39 1.80
CA ILE A 148 0.22 -15.19 2.50
C ILE A 148 0.43 -14.04 1.51
N VAL A 149 1.18 -14.26 0.43
CA VAL A 149 1.49 -13.23 -0.58
C VAL A 149 0.21 -12.67 -1.19
N SER A 150 -0.74 -13.54 -1.54
CA SER A 150 -2.03 -13.14 -2.12
C SER A 150 -2.86 -12.28 -1.16
N ARG A 151 -2.84 -12.59 0.14
CA ARG A 151 -3.54 -11.78 1.16
C ARG A 151 -2.90 -10.41 1.34
N ILE A 152 -1.57 -10.33 1.35
CA ILE A 152 -0.86 -9.04 1.42
C ILE A 152 -1.19 -8.20 0.20
N LEU A 153 -1.12 -8.78 -1.00
CA LEU A 153 -1.49 -8.10 -2.24
C LEU A 153 -2.92 -7.57 -2.18
N ALA A 154 -3.89 -8.41 -1.83
CA ALA A 154 -5.29 -8.02 -1.73
C ALA A 154 -5.52 -6.90 -0.72
N LEU A 155 -4.89 -6.98 0.46
CA LEU A 155 -4.96 -5.97 1.50
C LEU A 155 -4.43 -4.62 1.00
N VAL A 156 -3.19 -4.57 0.52
CA VAL A 156 -2.55 -3.30 0.13
C VAL A 156 -3.26 -2.67 -1.06
N VAL A 157 -3.70 -3.48 -2.03
CA VAL A 157 -4.52 -3.01 -3.15
C VAL A 157 -5.86 -2.44 -2.68
N PHE A 158 -6.51 -3.08 -1.70
CA PHE A 158 -7.74 -2.59 -1.09
C PHE A 158 -7.51 -1.23 -0.42
N GLU A 159 -6.49 -1.11 0.43
CA GLU A 159 -6.16 0.14 1.12
C GLU A 159 -5.84 1.27 0.14
N ALA A 160 -5.03 0.98 -0.88
CA ALA A 160 -4.66 1.95 -1.91
C ALA A 160 -5.92 2.49 -2.62
N ARG A 161 -6.85 1.59 -2.98
CA ARG A 161 -8.12 1.99 -3.61
C ARG A 161 -9.03 2.79 -2.69
N VAL A 162 -9.10 2.46 -1.40
CA VAL A 162 -9.91 3.21 -0.43
C VAL A 162 -9.35 4.62 -0.25
N ILE A 163 -8.04 4.76 -0.05
CA ILE A 163 -7.37 6.06 0.11
C ILE A 163 -7.52 6.90 -1.16
N GLY A 164 -7.09 6.36 -2.30
CA GLY A 164 -7.15 7.05 -3.59
C GLY A 164 -8.58 7.44 -3.99
N GLY A 165 -9.53 6.53 -3.80
CA GLY A 165 -10.95 6.76 -4.10
C GLY A 165 -11.57 7.86 -3.23
N LEU A 166 -11.32 7.85 -1.92
CA LEU A 166 -11.80 8.92 -1.03
C LEU A 166 -11.17 10.27 -1.35
N ARG A 167 -9.88 10.30 -1.68
CA ARG A 167 -9.18 11.52 -2.12
C ARG A 167 -9.81 12.08 -3.39
N GLN A 168 -10.10 11.23 -4.38
CA GLN A 168 -10.78 11.63 -5.61
C GLN A 168 -12.20 12.16 -5.35
N CYS A 169 -12.98 11.50 -4.48
CA CYS A 169 -14.30 12.00 -4.09
C CYS A 169 -14.21 13.38 -3.41
N ALA A 170 -13.23 13.60 -2.54
CA ALA A 170 -13.04 14.88 -1.87
C ALA A 170 -12.69 16.00 -2.87
N LEU A 171 -11.81 15.71 -3.84
CA LEU A 171 -11.46 16.65 -4.91
C LEU A 171 -12.66 16.98 -5.80
N ALA A 172 -13.42 15.97 -6.23
CA ALA A 172 -14.60 16.16 -7.07
C ALA A 172 -15.71 16.97 -6.38
N ARG A 173 -15.88 16.82 -5.06
CA ARG A 173 -16.88 17.61 -4.30
C ARG A 173 -16.45 19.06 -4.09
N ARG A 174 -15.15 19.36 -4.11
CA ARG A 174 -14.62 20.73 -4.05
C ARG A 174 -14.82 21.47 -5.37
N SER A 175 -14.68 20.80 -6.53
CA SER A 175 -14.85 21.44 -7.83
C SER A 175 -16.31 21.80 -8.14
N VAL A 176 -17.29 21.12 -7.53
CA VAL A 176 -18.72 21.38 -7.70
C VAL A 176 -19.22 22.59 -6.89
N ASN A 177 -18.46 23.06 -5.89
CA ASN A 177 -18.76 24.29 -5.14
C ASN A 177 -17.86 25.44 -5.62
N PRO A 178 -18.24 26.19 -6.68
CA PRO A 178 -17.52 27.41 -7.03
C PRO A 178 -17.72 28.47 -5.93
N PRO A 179 -16.74 29.39 -5.74
CA PRO A 179 -16.93 30.54 -4.86
C PRO A 179 -18.14 31.35 -5.35
N ALA A 180 -18.99 31.80 -4.42
CA ALA A 180 -20.16 32.61 -4.71
C ALA A 180 -19.79 33.79 -5.64
N PRO A 181 -20.61 34.09 -6.67
CA PRO A 181 -20.33 35.23 -7.55
C PRO A 181 -20.22 36.50 -6.70
N LYS A 182 -19.09 37.20 -6.86
CA LYS A 182 -18.84 38.50 -6.23
C LYS A 182 -20.04 39.40 -6.52
N GLY A 183 -20.64 39.92 -5.46
CA GLY A 183 -21.84 40.75 -5.53
C GLY A 183 -21.68 41.87 -6.55
N TYR A 184 -22.70 42.06 -7.36
CA TYR A 184 -22.87 43.24 -8.18
C TYR A 184 -22.88 44.48 -7.26
N THR A 185 -21.84 45.30 -7.36
CA THR A 185 -21.91 46.69 -6.92
C THR A 185 -22.80 47.44 -7.92
N ASN A 186 -24.05 47.66 -7.54
CA ASN A 186 -24.91 48.63 -8.21
C ASN A 186 -24.29 50.02 -8.01
N HIS A 187 -23.76 50.60 -9.10
CA HIS A 187 -23.53 52.03 -9.16
C HIS A 187 -24.85 52.70 -9.55
N VAL A 188 -25.33 53.53 -8.63
CA VAL A 188 -26.41 54.52 -8.81
C VAL A 188 -25.89 55.67 -9.66
#